data_AF-A0A3D1JE35-F1
#
_entry.id   AF-A0A3D1JE35-F1
#
_cell.length_a   1.000
_cell.length_b   1.000
_cell.length_c   1.000
_cell.angle_alpha   90.00
_cell.angle_beta   90.00
_cell.angle_gamma   90.00
#
_symmetry.space_group_name_H-M   'P 1'
#
loop_
_entity.id
_entity.type
_entity.pdbx_description
1 polymer ?
#
loop_
_entity_poly.entity_id
_entity_poly.type
_entity_poly.pdbx_seq_one_letter_code
_entity_poly.pdbx_strand_id
1 'polypeptide(L)'
;MSAFQPSLEELLTADAPPLARLAEVVCGCVESATPCAFRESLPALEAHALAGEEKDPPAAAALWQCLGRMYQAVADFPAARNALERSFNLADTPSTRLYLAALLRELGELAAAEAMFDGAWESIETHGRVGVSERISGLVEKGLLRQEQGRPVEALQSLQEALELAEAHLAPADPLLATVLNHLGTMERDLSQLDAAIQHHRQALALDEAHRGPLHPATARDANDLAVALLSAGELSEAQTLVERALAIDRTVFGDRHPATARDLANQGEILRAQGHFSAAEQATRAALETFAGLFGKRHPLVGSLWNNLGHTCQQMGRLDEALHAFNQALVILQGLYGPKHLSVGLVIGNMGAVMQMQGKLMAARMSLDHAARVCEAALGHDHPTVAALISNLGEVLRRSGDLSGAQAAVERALAIDQARLGENHPNVAVRYANLARIHMARNEYAAAEAAYRQALEIELPAFGETHPRCVSRLNGVGMALLAQGKAAEALGFFERALAGAREAFARQPVEQASIQTNCGTALQALGRWAEARAAFSGALEVLSQVFPPHHPRILDLRERISRCDALTA
;
A
#
# COMPACT_ATOMS: atom_id res chain seq x y z
N MET A 1 -12.35 -0.56 41.26
CA MET A 1 -12.96 0.58 41.98
C MET A 1 -12.51 1.85 41.28
N SER A 2 -13.33 2.39 40.37
CA SER A 2 -13.05 3.66 39.71
C SER A 2 -13.23 4.77 40.77
N ALA A 3 -12.13 5.41 41.15
CA ALA A 3 -12.20 6.64 41.91
C ALA A 3 -12.80 7.70 40.98
N PHE A 4 -13.82 8.41 41.47
CA PHE A 4 -14.44 9.56 40.80
C PHE A 4 -13.32 10.54 40.39
N GLN A 5 -12.92 10.54 39.11
CA GLN A 5 -12.10 11.62 38.58
C GLN A 5 -13.04 12.80 38.32
N PRO A 6 -12.81 13.97 38.95
CA PRO A 6 -13.61 15.16 38.67
C PRO A 6 -13.53 15.49 37.18
N SER A 7 -14.61 16.00 36.60
CA SER A 7 -14.59 16.39 35.19
C SER A 7 -13.56 17.51 34.98
N LEU A 8 -12.97 17.58 33.79
CA LEU A 8 -12.05 18.68 33.42
C LEU A 8 -12.71 20.06 33.65
N GLU A 9 -14.02 20.16 33.46
CA GLU A 9 -14.81 21.37 33.74
C GLU A 9 -14.89 21.70 35.23
N GLU A 10 -15.03 20.71 36.12
CA GLU A 10 -15.06 20.91 37.58
C GLU A 10 -13.71 21.44 38.10
N LEU A 11 -12.60 21.01 37.49
CA LEU A 11 -11.23 21.42 37.84
C LEU A 11 -10.87 22.83 37.39
N LEU A 12 -11.61 23.39 36.44
CA LEU A 12 -11.37 24.71 35.82
C LEU A 12 -12.24 25.83 36.44
N THR A 13 -12.88 25.57 37.58
CA THR A 13 -13.68 26.56 38.34
C THR A 13 -12.81 27.50 39.19
N ALA A 14 -13.44 28.49 39.86
CA ALA A 14 -12.77 29.62 40.51
C ALA A 14 -11.75 29.26 41.63
N ASP A 15 -11.77 28.04 42.15
CA ASP A 15 -10.78 27.48 43.09
C ASP A 15 -9.90 26.42 42.40
N ALA A 16 -9.27 26.78 41.27
CA ALA A 16 -8.40 25.88 40.53
C ALA A 16 -7.25 25.35 41.42
N PRO A 17 -6.93 24.04 41.36
CA PRO A 17 -5.87 23.47 42.17
C PRO A 17 -4.49 24.05 41.77
N PRO A 18 -3.45 23.90 42.62
CA PRO A 18 -2.09 24.27 42.25
C PRO A 18 -1.70 23.67 40.90
N LEU A 19 -0.94 24.43 40.09
CA LEU A 19 -0.66 24.07 38.69
C LEU A 19 -0.09 22.66 38.52
N ALA A 20 0.79 22.23 39.42
CA ALA A 20 1.34 20.88 39.43
C ALA A 20 0.24 19.80 39.55
N ARG A 21 -0.78 20.03 40.39
CA ARG A 21 -1.90 19.10 40.55
C ARG A 21 -2.85 19.14 39.36
N LEU A 22 -3.06 20.33 38.77
CA LEU A 22 -3.82 20.46 37.53
C LEU A 22 -3.15 19.66 36.40
N ALA A 23 -1.83 19.83 36.22
CA ALA A 23 -1.05 19.09 35.22
C ALA A 23 -1.15 17.57 35.42
N GLU A 24 -0.99 17.08 36.65
CA GLU A 24 -1.10 15.65 36.98
C GLU A 24 -2.47 15.08 36.59
N VAL A 25 -3.56 15.79 36.91
CA VAL A 25 -4.92 15.33 36.60
C VAL A 25 -5.18 15.36 35.09
N VAL A 26 -4.80 16.45 34.42
CA VAL A 26 -4.96 16.60 32.97
C VAL A 26 -4.24 15.49 32.23
N CYS A 27 -3.01 15.16 32.62
CA CYS A 27 -2.24 14.10 31.98
C CYS A 27 -2.91 12.72 32.16
N GLY A 28 -3.52 12.44 33.32
CA GLY A 28 -4.34 11.23 33.51
C GLY A 28 -5.60 11.21 32.63
N CYS A 29 -6.21 12.37 32.36
CA CYS A 29 -7.34 12.48 31.44
C CYS A 29 -6.93 12.24 29.99
N VAL A 30 -5.77 12.73 29.54
CA VAL A 30 -5.27 12.53 28.17
C VAL A 30 -5.09 11.04 27.83
N GLU A 31 -4.79 10.20 28.82
CA GLU A 31 -4.60 8.76 28.63
C GLU A 31 -5.90 7.94 28.62
N SER A 32 -6.98 8.49 29.18
CA SER A 32 -8.22 7.74 29.47
C SER A 32 -9.47 8.28 28.75
N ALA A 33 -9.46 9.55 28.33
CA ALA A 33 -10.62 10.18 27.69
C ALA A 33 -10.50 10.23 26.16
N THR A 34 -11.65 10.24 25.48
CA THR A 34 -11.70 10.41 24.04
C THR A 34 -11.25 11.82 23.65
N PRO A 35 -10.42 11.99 22.61
CA PRO A 35 -9.85 13.28 22.21
C PRO A 35 -10.82 14.44 22.04
N CYS A 36 -12.05 14.16 21.58
CA CYS A 36 -13.08 15.17 21.38
C CYS A 36 -13.60 15.79 22.70
N ALA A 37 -13.44 15.12 23.84
CA ALA A 37 -13.87 15.62 25.15
C ALA A 37 -13.06 16.84 25.61
N PHE A 38 -11.92 17.12 24.98
CA PHE A 38 -11.00 18.16 25.40
C PHE A 38 -11.29 19.54 24.82
N ARG A 39 -12.05 19.61 23.71
CA ARG A 39 -12.13 20.81 22.86
C ARG A 39 -12.57 22.06 23.60
N GLU A 40 -13.52 21.93 24.53
CA GLU A 40 -14.08 23.06 25.29
C GLU A 40 -13.14 23.51 26.43
N SER A 41 -12.31 22.61 26.96
CA SER A 41 -11.39 22.89 28.06
C SER A 41 -10.04 23.47 27.61
N LEU A 42 -9.68 23.31 26.33
CA LEU A 42 -8.38 23.73 25.79
C LEU A 42 -8.03 25.21 26.10
N PRO A 43 -8.90 26.21 25.85
CA PRO A 43 -8.53 27.62 26.08
C PRO A 43 -8.27 27.95 27.56
N ALA A 44 -9.02 27.32 28.47
CA ALA A 44 -8.86 27.55 29.89
C ALA A 44 -7.56 26.92 30.41
N LEU A 45 -7.26 25.69 29.97
CA LEU A 45 -6.00 25.02 30.29
C LEU A 45 -4.78 25.78 29.72
N GLU A 46 -4.90 26.32 28.51
CA GLU A 46 -3.88 27.16 27.88
C GLU A 46 -3.59 28.41 28.74
N ALA A 47 -4.63 29.08 29.24
CA ALA A 47 -4.49 30.23 30.12
C ALA A 47 -3.80 29.86 31.46
N HIS A 48 -4.11 28.70 32.04
CA HIS A 48 -3.44 28.20 33.24
C HIS A 48 -1.96 27.87 32.98
N ALA A 49 -1.64 27.24 31.85
CA ALA A 49 -0.27 26.91 31.47
C ALA A 49 0.56 28.20 31.28
N LEU A 50 0.01 29.18 30.55
CA LEU A 50 0.65 30.48 30.31
C LEU A 50 0.90 31.25 31.61
N ALA A 51 -0.08 31.31 32.51
CA ALA A 51 0.08 31.96 33.80
C ALA A 51 1.11 31.26 34.72
N GLY A 52 1.38 29.99 34.43
CA GLY A 52 2.33 29.13 35.12
C GLY A 52 3.78 29.29 34.70
N GLU A 53 4.06 29.75 33.47
CA GLU A 53 5.41 29.75 32.89
C GLU A 53 6.44 30.47 33.76
N GLU A 54 6.06 31.60 34.37
CA GLU A 54 6.94 32.36 35.27
C GLU A 54 6.88 31.88 36.73
N LYS A 55 5.76 31.29 37.15
CA LYS A 55 5.48 30.98 38.57
C LYS A 55 5.94 29.59 38.98
N ASP A 56 5.74 28.62 38.09
CA ASP A 56 6.09 27.20 38.28
C ASP A 56 6.43 26.59 36.89
N PRO A 57 7.62 26.89 36.34
CA PRO A 57 8.01 26.47 35.00
C PRO A 57 7.91 24.95 34.77
N PRO A 58 8.33 24.06 35.70
CA PRO A 58 8.19 22.62 35.53
C PRO A 58 6.73 22.15 35.41
N ALA A 59 5.83 22.67 36.24
CA ALA A 59 4.40 22.33 36.16
C ALA A 59 3.76 22.88 34.89
N ALA A 60 4.15 24.09 34.47
CA ALA A 60 3.71 24.68 33.21
C ALA A 60 4.18 23.85 32.01
N ALA A 61 5.44 23.38 32.03
CA ALA A 61 5.98 22.51 30.98
C ALA A 61 5.18 21.19 30.85
N ALA A 62 4.86 20.54 31.97
CA ALA A 62 4.04 19.32 31.97
C ALA A 62 2.61 19.58 31.47
N LEU A 63 2.00 20.71 31.83
CA LEU A 63 0.68 21.07 31.33
C LEU A 63 0.70 21.38 29.82
N TRP A 64 1.71 22.11 29.35
CA TRP A 64 1.93 22.38 27.92
C TRP A 64 2.15 21.09 27.11
N GLN A 65 2.85 20.11 27.68
CA GLN A 65 3.01 18.79 27.07
C GLN A 65 1.67 18.09 26.86
N CYS A 66 0.82 18.09 27.90
CA CYS A 66 -0.50 17.47 27.84
C CYS A 66 -1.45 18.25 26.90
N LEU A 67 -1.40 19.58 26.88
CA LEU A 67 -2.07 20.42 25.88
C LEU A 67 -1.64 20.09 24.45
N GLY A 68 -0.34 19.93 24.20
CA GLY A 68 0.19 19.55 22.88
C GLY A 68 -0.43 18.26 22.36
N ARG A 69 -0.50 17.23 23.21
CA ARG A 69 -1.17 15.95 22.90
C ARG A 69 -2.67 16.13 22.64
N MET A 70 -3.35 16.96 23.42
CA MET A 70 -4.79 17.23 23.23
C MET A 70 -5.06 17.94 21.90
N TYR A 71 -4.26 18.95 21.56
CA TYR A 71 -4.36 19.66 20.28
C TYR A 71 -4.10 18.72 19.10
N GLN A 72 -3.07 17.86 19.19
CA GLN A 72 -2.79 16.84 18.18
C GLN A 72 -3.99 15.90 18.00
N ALA A 73 -4.60 15.47 19.11
CA ALA A 73 -5.72 14.55 19.10
C ALA A 73 -7.04 15.16 18.56
N VAL A 74 -7.16 16.49 18.52
CA VAL A 74 -8.27 17.21 17.85
C VAL A 74 -7.88 17.75 16.46
N ALA A 75 -6.72 17.33 15.95
CA ALA A 75 -6.13 17.73 14.68
C ALA A 75 -5.83 19.24 14.53
N ASP A 76 -5.51 19.93 15.64
CA ASP A 76 -4.99 21.31 15.64
C ASP A 76 -3.46 21.29 15.74
N PHE A 77 -2.81 20.89 14.65
CA PHE A 77 -1.35 20.72 14.61
C PHE A 77 -0.54 22.00 14.87
N PRO A 78 -0.95 23.21 14.40
CA PRO A 78 -0.26 24.44 14.76
C PRO A 78 -0.26 24.72 16.27
N ALA A 79 -1.40 24.53 16.94
CA ALA A 79 -1.50 24.68 18.39
C ALA A 79 -0.70 23.59 19.12
N ALA A 80 -0.76 22.35 18.63
CA ALA A 80 0.03 21.24 19.16
C ALA A 80 1.53 21.53 19.12
N ARG A 81 2.02 22.06 17.99
CA ARG A 81 3.43 22.44 17.84
C ARG A 81 3.81 23.52 18.82
N ASN A 82 3.01 24.59 18.92
CA ASN A 82 3.32 25.68 19.84
C ASN A 82 3.39 25.20 21.29
N ALA A 83 2.44 24.37 21.71
CA ALA A 83 2.39 23.80 23.05
C ALA A 83 3.60 22.90 23.35
N LEU A 84 3.98 22.00 22.43
CA LEU A 84 5.13 21.11 22.63
C LEU A 84 6.48 21.85 22.58
N GLU A 85 6.63 22.85 21.72
CA GLU A 85 7.83 23.71 21.70
C GLU A 85 7.95 24.52 23.01
N ARG A 86 6.84 25.08 23.54
CA ARG A 86 6.83 25.74 24.86
C ARG A 86 7.22 24.79 25.98
N SER A 87 6.64 23.58 25.98
CA SER A 87 6.96 22.54 26.96
C SER A 87 8.46 22.22 26.98
N PHE A 88 9.05 21.98 25.80
CA PHE A 88 10.48 21.75 25.63
C PHE A 88 11.34 22.94 26.09
N ASN A 89 10.97 24.17 25.73
CA ASN A 89 11.74 25.36 26.11
C ASN A 89 11.70 25.66 27.62
N LEU A 90 10.61 25.32 28.30
CA LEU A 90 10.47 25.48 29.75
C LEU A 90 11.20 24.37 30.52
N ALA A 91 11.19 23.15 29.98
CA ALA A 91 11.87 22.00 30.57
C ALA A 91 12.42 21.06 29.49
N ASP A 92 13.74 21.07 29.34
CA ASP A 92 14.45 20.20 28.41
C ASP A 92 14.69 18.82 29.06
N THR A 93 13.72 17.93 28.89
CA THR A 93 13.69 16.59 29.49
C THR A 93 13.59 15.52 28.39
N PRO A 94 13.93 14.25 28.67
CA PRO A 94 13.70 13.17 27.72
C PRO A 94 12.27 13.14 27.18
N SER A 95 11.28 13.28 28.08
CA SER A 95 9.87 13.19 27.74
C SER A 95 9.45 14.34 26.82
N THR A 96 9.83 15.59 27.12
CA THR A 96 9.47 16.75 26.28
C THR A 96 10.10 16.67 24.89
N ARG A 97 11.35 16.18 24.79
CA ARG A 97 11.98 15.87 23.50
C ARG A 97 11.23 14.80 22.72
N LEU A 98 10.84 13.69 23.36
CA LEU A 98 10.14 12.57 22.71
C LEU A 98 8.80 13.01 22.07
N TYR A 99 7.97 13.77 22.81
CA TYR A 99 6.68 14.20 22.26
C TYR A 99 6.84 15.23 21.13
N LEU A 100 7.76 16.18 21.27
CA LEU A 100 8.04 17.13 20.20
C LEU A 100 8.57 16.42 18.95
N ALA A 101 9.47 15.44 19.13
CA ALA A 101 10.00 14.62 18.05
C ALA A 101 8.90 13.85 17.32
N ALA A 102 7.98 13.21 18.05
CA ALA A 102 6.84 12.49 17.47
C ALA A 102 5.93 13.40 16.63
N LEU A 103 5.64 14.62 17.11
CA LEU A 103 4.86 15.59 16.34
C LEU A 103 5.61 16.07 15.08
N LEU A 104 6.91 16.38 15.20
CA LEU A 104 7.72 16.80 14.05
C LEU A 104 7.77 15.70 12.99
N ARG A 105 7.87 14.43 13.39
CA ARG A 105 7.76 13.28 12.50
C ARG A 105 6.40 13.25 11.78
N GLU A 106 5.30 13.40 12.50
CA GLU A 106 3.95 13.43 11.91
C GLU A 106 3.75 14.58 10.91
N LEU A 107 4.41 15.72 11.13
CA LEU A 107 4.42 16.86 10.21
C LEU A 107 5.37 16.69 9.02
N GLY A 108 6.17 15.62 9.00
CA GLY A 108 7.16 15.33 7.96
C GLY A 108 8.51 16.04 8.13
N GLU A 109 8.79 16.63 9.29
CA GLU A 109 10.04 17.32 9.64
C GLU A 109 11.09 16.33 10.20
N LEU A 110 11.44 15.31 9.41
CA LEU A 110 12.19 14.12 9.87
C LEU A 110 13.56 14.43 10.50
N ALA A 111 14.31 15.39 9.94
CA ALA A 111 15.64 15.74 10.46
C ALA A 111 15.56 16.45 11.83
N ALA A 112 14.51 17.27 12.04
CA ALA A 112 14.28 17.91 13.32
C ALA A 112 13.80 16.90 14.36
N ALA A 113 12.94 15.96 13.95
CA ALA A 113 12.53 14.83 14.79
C ALA A 113 13.72 13.99 15.24
N GLU A 114 14.64 13.64 14.34
CA GLU A 114 15.86 12.87 14.66
C GLU A 114 16.72 13.57 15.70
N ALA A 115 17.00 14.87 15.54
CA ALA A 115 17.79 15.63 16.50
C ALA A 115 17.15 15.63 17.90
N MET A 116 15.82 15.73 17.98
CA MET A 116 15.10 15.65 19.25
C MET A 116 15.17 14.23 19.85
N PHE A 117 15.03 13.17 19.05
CA PHE A 117 15.14 11.79 19.52
C PHE A 117 16.53 11.44 20.02
N ASP A 118 17.58 11.82 19.29
CA ASP A 118 18.97 11.56 19.69
C ASP A 118 19.29 12.26 21.02
N GLY A 119 18.87 13.52 21.17
CA GLY A 119 18.98 14.24 22.43
C GLY A 119 18.20 13.56 23.56
N ALA A 120 16.97 13.10 23.30
CA ALA A 120 16.20 12.35 24.31
C ALA A 120 16.95 11.10 24.75
N TRP A 121 17.44 10.30 23.79
CA TRP A 121 18.10 9.03 24.03
C TRP A 121 19.43 9.18 24.78
N GLU A 122 20.26 10.15 24.42
CA GLU A 122 21.50 10.47 25.15
C GLU A 122 21.19 10.80 26.61
N SER A 123 20.14 11.59 26.87
CA SER A 123 19.72 11.91 28.23
C SER A 123 19.20 10.70 29.00
N ILE A 124 18.51 9.76 28.34
CA ILE A 124 18.02 8.52 28.94
C ILE A 124 19.20 7.62 29.37
N GLU A 125 20.20 7.46 28.50
CA GLU A 125 21.37 6.61 28.77
C GLU A 125 22.29 7.19 29.85
N THR A 126 22.48 8.51 29.85
CA THR A 126 23.43 9.18 30.75
C THR A 126 22.92 9.38 32.17
N HIS A 127 21.62 9.64 32.35
CA HIS A 127 21.06 10.05 33.65
C HIS A 127 20.28 8.94 34.39
N GLY A 128 20.09 7.76 33.78
CA GLY A 128 19.76 6.49 34.45
C GLY A 128 18.47 6.42 35.28
N ARG A 129 17.64 7.48 35.30
CA ARG A 129 16.38 7.57 36.05
C ARG A 129 15.21 7.87 35.11
N VAL A 130 15.04 7.04 34.10
CA VAL A 130 13.92 7.14 33.15
C VAL A 130 13.01 5.94 33.37
N GLY A 131 11.69 6.17 33.35
CA GLY A 131 10.71 5.11 33.56
C GLY A 131 10.79 4.04 32.46
N VAL A 132 10.49 2.78 32.79
CA VAL A 132 10.50 1.69 31.79
C VAL A 132 9.57 2.01 30.61
N SER A 133 8.38 2.55 30.88
CA SER A 133 7.42 2.95 29.84
C SER A 133 7.98 4.02 28.89
N GLU A 134 8.73 5.00 29.40
CA GLU A 134 9.35 6.05 28.57
C GLU A 134 10.44 5.47 27.66
N ARG A 135 11.21 4.50 28.16
CA ARG A 135 12.22 3.81 27.36
C ARG A 135 11.59 2.98 26.25
N ILE A 136 10.49 2.29 26.53
CA ILE A 136 9.72 1.54 25.52
C ILE A 136 9.18 2.49 24.45
N SER A 137 8.49 3.58 24.84
CA SER A 137 7.97 4.57 23.89
C SER A 137 9.07 5.21 23.05
N GLY A 138 10.23 5.51 23.65
CA GLY A 138 11.39 6.04 22.94
C GLY A 138 11.93 5.07 21.88
N LEU A 139 11.98 3.77 22.19
CA LEU A 139 12.38 2.74 21.22
C LEU A 139 11.38 2.60 20.06
N VAL A 140 10.08 2.67 20.36
CA VAL A 140 9.01 2.64 19.34
C VAL A 140 9.17 3.80 18.37
N GLU A 141 9.23 5.03 18.87
CA GLU A 141 9.34 6.21 18.01
C GLU A 141 10.65 6.25 17.21
N LYS A 142 11.76 5.79 17.81
CA LYS A 142 13.03 5.63 17.10
C LYS A 142 12.91 4.62 15.96
N GLY A 143 12.17 3.53 16.17
CA GLY A 143 11.85 2.56 15.13
C GLY A 143 11.08 3.20 13.98
N LEU A 144 10.01 3.96 14.27
CA LEU A 144 9.19 4.65 13.28
C LEU A 144 10.00 5.68 12.47
N LEU A 145 10.83 6.49 13.13
CA LEU A 145 11.68 7.44 12.43
C LEU A 145 12.64 6.72 11.45
N ARG A 146 13.30 5.65 11.90
CA ARG A 146 14.21 4.86 11.06
C ARG A 146 13.49 4.26 9.85
N GLN A 147 12.24 3.82 10.03
CA GLN A 147 11.39 3.36 8.94
C GLN A 147 11.21 4.43 7.87
N GLU A 148 10.80 5.64 8.27
CA GLU A 148 10.54 6.77 7.38
C GLU A 148 11.82 7.25 6.66
N GLN A 149 12.99 7.03 7.28
CA GLN A 149 14.30 7.27 6.69
C GLN A 149 14.76 6.14 5.73
N GLY A 150 13.99 5.05 5.59
CA GLY A 150 14.35 3.91 4.73
C GLY A 150 15.37 2.96 5.35
N ARG A 151 15.43 2.86 6.69
CA ARG A 151 16.33 1.97 7.46
C ARG A 151 15.52 0.85 8.17
N PRO A 152 14.85 -0.05 7.43
CA PRO A 152 13.85 -0.95 8.01
C PRO A 152 14.45 -2.03 8.94
N VAL A 153 15.69 -2.46 8.72
CA VAL A 153 16.36 -3.44 9.62
C VAL A 153 16.63 -2.84 10.99
N GLU A 154 17.12 -1.60 11.04
CA GLU A 154 17.36 -0.89 12.30
C GLU A 154 16.06 -0.50 13.00
N ALA A 155 15.00 -0.24 12.22
CA ALA A 155 13.67 -0.01 12.74
C ALA A 155 13.10 -1.27 13.42
N LEU A 156 13.21 -2.43 12.77
CA LEU A 156 12.79 -3.72 13.32
C LEU A 156 13.54 -4.03 14.62
N GLN A 157 14.85 -3.83 14.66
CA GLN A 157 15.66 -4.04 15.88
C GLN A 157 15.16 -3.19 17.04
N SER A 158 14.90 -1.90 16.83
CA SER A 158 14.36 -1.03 17.89
C SER A 158 12.99 -1.49 18.39
N LEU A 159 12.12 -1.98 17.51
CA LEU A 159 10.79 -2.47 17.88
C LEU A 159 10.86 -3.82 18.62
N GLN A 160 11.81 -4.69 18.25
CA GLN A 160 12.07 -5.94 18.96
C GLN A 160 12.61 -5.67 20.38
N GLU A 161 13.57 -4.76 20.52
CA GLU A 161 14.05 -4.32 21.84
C GLU A 161 12.92 -3.71 22.70
N ALA A 162 12.01 -2.95 22.07
CA ALA A 162 10.83 -2.41 22.75
C ALA A 162 9.91 -3.52 23.24
N LEU A 163 9.70 -4.57 22.43
CA LEU A 163 8.87 -5.72 22.78
C LEU A 163 9.47 -6.52 23.93
N GLU A 164 10.77 -6.84 23.87
CA GLU A 164 11.46 -7.56 24.95
C GLU A 164 11.36 -6.81 26.28
N LEU A 165 11.55 -5.49 26.24
CA LEU A 165 11.43 -4.66 27.44
C LEU A 165 9.99 -4.57 27.94
N ALA A 166 9.01 -4.51 27.04
CA ALA A 166 7.59 -4.50 27.37
C ALA A 166 7.16 -5.81 28.04
N GLU A 167 7.49 -6.97 27.45
CA GLU A 167 7.13 -8.28 27.98
C GLU A 167 7.78 -8.57 29.34
N ALA A 168 8.99 -8.06 29.57
CA ALA A 168 9.72 -8.27 30.82
C ALA A 168 9.18 -7.45 32.00
N HIS A 169 8.55 -6.31 31.74
CA HIS A 169 8.28 -5.31 32.80
C HIS A 169 6.84 -4.79 32.87
N LEU A 170 6.06 -4.92 31.80
CA LEU A 170 4.66 -4.49 31.78
C LEU A 170 3.72 -5.63 32.17
N ALA A 171 2.50 -5.27 32.57
CA ALA A 171 1.46 -6.27 32.76
C ALA A 171 1.06 -6.89 31.40
N PRO A 172 0.62 -8.16 31.34
CA PRO A 172 0.21 -8.79 30.09
C PRO A 172 -0.93 -8.09 29.34
N ALA A 173 -1.74 -7.28 30.05
CA ALA A 173 -2.83 -6.49 29.49
C ALA A 173 -2.51 -4.98 29.43
N ASP A 174 -1.22 -4.63 29.42
CA ASP A 174 -0.77 -3.24 29.39
C ASP A 174 -0.99 -2.64 27.98
N PRO A 175 -1.62 -1.46 27.87
CA PRO A 175 -1.89 -0.84 26.58
C PRO A 175 -0.64 -0.41 25.78
N LEU A 176 0.49 -0.22 26.45
CA LEU A 176 1.76 0.07 25.78
C LEU A 176 2.31 -1.16 25.05
N LEU A 177 2.05 -2.38 25.57
CA LEU A 177 2.37 -3.62 24.86
C LEU A 177 1.61 -3.73 23.54
N ALA A 178 0.32 -3.38 23.51
CA ALA A 178 -0.48 -3.34 22.28
C ALA A 178 0.11 -2.36 21.25
N THR A 179 0.58 -1.20 21.71
CA THR A 179 1.23 -0.19 20.85
C THR A 179 2.51 -0.73 20.23
N VAL A 180 3.36 -1.40 21.01
CA VAL A 180 4.59 -2.04 20.51
C VAL A 180 4.28 -3.12 19.48
N LEU A 181 3.35 -4.03 19.80
CA LEU A 181 2.94 -5.12 18.90
C LEU A 181 2.39 -4.60 17.57
N ASN A 182 1.58 -3.54 17.60
CA ASN A 182 1.06 -2.93 16.38
C ASN A 182 2.17 -2.36 15.48
N HIS A 183 3.11 -1.61 16.06
CA HIS A 183 4.21 -1.04 15.29
C HIS A 183 5.18 -2.11 14.79
N LEU A 184 5.43 -3.15 15.59
CA LEU A 184 6.19 -4.32 15.15
C LEU A 184 5.51 -5.02 13.98
N GLY A 185 4.19 -5.26 14.06
CA GLY A 185 3.43 -5.85 12.95
C GLY A 185 3.49 -5.00 11.67
N THR A 186 3.46 -3.68 11.80
CA THR A 186 3.61 -2.75 10.67
C THR A 186 4.98 -2.93 10.00
N MET A 187 6.04 -3.08 10.80
CA MET A 187 7.41 -3.28 10.32
C MET A 187 7.59 -4.64 9.64
N GLU A 188 7.08 -5.70 10.25
CA GLU A 188 7.10 -7.05 9.71
C GLU A 188 6.36 -7.12 8.37
N ARG A 189 5.22 -6.43 8.25
CA ARG A 189 4.49 -6.29 6.99
C ARG A 189 5.35 -5.64 5.91
N ASP A 190 6.02 -4.53 6.21
CA ASP A 190 6.92 -3.85 5.26
C ASP A 190 8.11 -4.73 4.85
N LEU A 191 8.56 -5.62 5.74
CA LEU A 191 9.57 -6.64 5.47
C LEU A 191 9.01 -7.93 4.85
N SER A 192 7.74 -7.93 4.43
CA SER A 192 7.04 -9.08 3.83
C SER A 192 6.93 -10.32 4.73
N GLN A 193 7.03 -10.16 6.05
CA GLN A 193 6.81 -11.20 7.05
C GLN A 193 5.33 -11.23 7.46
N LEU A 194 4.46 -11.53 6.49
CA LEU A 194 3.02 -11.29 6.60
C LEU A 194 2.33 -12.10 7.71
N ASP A 195 2.75 -13.35 7.94
CA ASP A 195 2.16 -14.19 8.99
C ASP A 195 2.42 -13.64 10.39
N ALA A 196 3.66 -13.23 10.66
CA ALA A 196 4.05 -12.59 11.92
C ALA A 196 3.33 -11.25 12.11
N ALA A 197 3.28 -10.44 11.05
CA ALA A 197 2.59 -9.15 11.07
C ALA A 197 1.11 -9.30 11.44
N ILE A 198 0.40 -10.23 10.78
CA ILE A 198 -1.02 -10.51 11.06
C ILE A 198 -1.20 -11.00 12.50
N GLN A 199 -0.30 -11.85 13.00
CA GLN A 199 -0.35 -12.33 14.38
C GLN A 199 -0.19 -11.20 15.38
N HIS A 200 0.83 -10.35 15.26
CA HIS A 200 1.07 -9.25 16.18
C HIS A 200 -0.04 -8.19 16.10
N HIS A 201 -0.56 -7.88 14.91
CA HIS A 201 -1.72 -6.98 14.78
C HIS A 201 -2.99 -7.54 15.42
N ARG A 202 -3.25 -8.85 15.30
CA ARG A 202 -4.38 -9.51 16.00
C ARG A 202 -4.22 -9.45 17.51
N GLN A 203 -3.00 -9.64 18.02
CA GLN A 203 -2.71 -9.53 19.45
C GLN A 203 -2.90 -8.08 19.95
N ALA A 204 -2.36 -7.09 19.23
CA ALA A 204 -2.55 -5.68 19.55
C ALA A 204 -4.03 -5.31 19.61
N LEU A 205 -4.80 -5.67 18.57
CA LEU A 205 -6.24 -5.45 18.50
C LEU A 205 -6.98 -6.08 19.69
N ALA A 206 -6.67 -7.34 20.03
CA ALA A 206 -7.32 -8.03 21.14
C ALA A 206 -7.01 -7.39 22.50
N LEU A 207 -5.78 -6.92 22.71
CA LEU A 207 -5.36 -6.21 23.92
C LEU A 207 -6.10 -4.88 24.07
N ASP A 208 -6.14 -4.08 23.00
CA ASP A 208 -6.81 -2.78 23.02
C ASP A 208 -8.33 -2.89 23.14
N GLU A 209 -8.94 -3.89 22.51
CA GLU A 209 -10.36 -4.20 22.72
C GLU A 209 -10.68 -4.56 24.17
N ALA A 210 -9.83 -5.40 24.79
CA ALA A 210 -10.05 -5.84 26.16
C ALA A 210 -9.84 -4.72 27.18
N HIS A 211 -8.84 -3.86 26.97
CA HIS A 211 -8.47 -2.81 27.91
C HIS A 211 -9.29 -1.53 27.72
N ARG A 212 -9.43 -1.06 26.47
CA ARG A 212 -10.01 0.26 26.14
C ARG A 212 -11.42 0.15 25.56
N GLY A 213 -11.81 -1.03 25.12
CA GLY A 213 -13.14 -1.32 24.59
C GLY A 213 -13.22 -1.30 23.05
N PRO A 214 -14.30 -1.85 22.49
CA PRO A 214 -14.43 -2.08 21.05
C PRO A 214 -14.64 -0.83 20.20
N LEU A 215 -14.95 0.32 20.84
CA LEU A 215 -15.22 1.61 20.20
C LEU A 215 -14.12 2.65 20.44
N HIS A 216 -12.97 2.23 20.97
CA HIS A 216 -11.86 3.15 21.25
C HIS A 216 -11.05 3.45 19.97
N PRO A 217 -10.52 4.67 19.76
CA PRO A 217 -9.66 5.00 18.61
C PRO A 217 -8.45 4.09 18.43
N ALA A 218 -7.84 3.62 19.51
CA ALA A 218 -6.71 2.69 19.45
C ALA A 218 -7.13 1.32 18.87
N THR A 219 -8.34 0.84 19.21
CA THR A 219 -8.96 -0.35 18.59
C THR A 219 -9.21 -0.13 17.10
N ALA A 220 -9.66 1.07 16.70
CA ALA A 220 -9.83 1.40 15.28
C ALA A 220 -8.50 1.39 14.52
N ARG A 221 -7.45 2.01 15.09
CA ARG A 221 -6.08 1.97 14.57
C ARG A 221 -5.60 0.53 14.38
N ASP A 222 -5.70 -0.32 15.40
CA ASP A 222 -5.26 -1.72 15.30
C ASP A 222 -6.05 -2.53 14.27
N ALA A 223 -7.37 -2.32 14.19
CA ALA A 223 -8.21 -2.96 13.18
C ALA A 223 -7.83 -2.52 11.76
N ASN A 224 -7.59 -1.22 11.56
CA ASN A 224 -7.13 -0.68 10.29
C ASN A 224 -5.77 -1.25 9.88
N ASP A 225 -4.80 -1.32 10.80
CA ASP A 225 -3.46 -1.80 10.48
C ASP A 225 -3.45 -3.31 10.19
N LEU A 226 -4.26 -4.09 10.93
CA LEU A 226 -4.55 -5.49 10.61
C LEU A 226 -5.17 -5.63 9.20
N ALA A 227 -6.10 -4.74 8.84
CA ALA A 227 -6.69 -4.74 7.50
C ALA A 227 -5.65 -4.54 6.39
N VAL A 228 -4.66 -3.69 6.61
CA VAL A 228 -3.56 -3.47 5.65
C VAL A 228 -2.63 -4.69 5.56
N ALA A 229 -2.38 -5.37 6.68
CA ALA A 229 -1.62 -6.63 6.67
C ALA A 229 -2.36 -7.74 5.91
N LEU A 230 -3.68 -7.89 6.14
CA LEU A 230 -4.54 -8.84 5.43
C LEU A 230 -4.67 -8.50 3.94
N LEU A 231 -4.76 -7.22 3.58
CA LEU A 231 -4.69 -6.77 2.18
C LEU A 231 -3.40 -7.25 1.51
N SER A 232 -2.27 -7.13 2.21
CA SER A 232 -0.95 -7.56 1.72
C SER A 232 -0.87 -9.08 1.55
N ALA A 233 -1.57 -9.85 2.40
CA ALA A 233 -1.73 -11.30 2.29
C ALA A 233 -2.78 -11.75 1.26
N GLY A 234 -3.57 -10.82 0.73
CA GLY A 234 -4.65 -11.11 -0.23
C GLY A 234 -5.99 -11.52 0.41
N GLU A 235 -6.12 -11.43 1.73
CA GLU A 235 -7.34 -11.72 2.49
C GLU A 235 -8.32 -10.54 2.47
N LEU A 236 -8.83 -10.22 1.28
CA LEU A 236 -9.56 -8.97 1.00
C LEU A 236 -10.90 -8.84 1.75
N SER A 237 -11.57 -9.93 2.10
CA SER A 237 -12.88 -9.90 2.76
C SER A 237 -12.78 -9.54 4.25
N GLU A 238 -11.82 -10.12 4.97
CA GLU A 238 -11.55 -9.76 6.37
C GLU A 238 -10.99 -8.33 6.45
N ALA A 239 -10.08 -7.97 5.54
CA ALA A 239 -9.55 -6.62 5.44
C ALA A 239 -10.66 -5.57 5.27
N GLN A 240 -11.63 -5.82 4.38
CA GLN A 240 -12.76 -4.91 4.19
C GLN A 240 -13.59 -4.75 5.47
N THR A 241 -13.88 -5.85 6.16
CA THR A 241 -14.69 -5.81 7.40
C THR A 241 -14.00 -4.97 8.48
N LEU A 242 -12.68 -5.14 8.63
CA LEU A 242 -11.89 -4.43 9.63
C LEU A 242 -11.74 -2.94 9.32
N VAL A 243 -11.49 -2.56 8.06
CA VAL A 243 -11.37 -1.13 7.68
C VAL A 243 -12.72 -0.41 7.79
N GLU A 244 -13.83 -1.08 7.48
CA GLU A 244 -15.18 -0.50 7.65
C GLU A 244 -15.51 -0.28 9.12
N ARG A 245 -15.09 -1.21 9.99
CA ARG A 245 -15.22 -1.07 11.44
C ARG A 245 -14.37 0.07 11.97
N ALA A 246 -13.09 0.16 11.60
CA ALA A 246 -12.21 1.25 12.00
C ALA A 246 -12.79 2.60 11.59
N LEU A 247 -13.20 2.72 10.32
CA LEU A 247 -13.82 3.92 9.76
C LEU A 247 -15.09 4.34 10.52
N ALA A 248 -15.93 3.39 10.93
CA ALA A 248 -17.14 3.67 11.69
C ALA A 248 -16.85 4.22 13.10
N ILE A 249 -15.85 3.64 13.77
CA ILE A 249 -15.38 4.10 15.09
C ILE A 249 -14.80 5.51 14.96
N ASP A 250 -13.83 5.71 14.07
CA ASP A 250 -13.11 6.97 13.94
C ASP A 250 -14.02 8.11 13.45
N ARG A 251 -14.98 7.82 12.56
CA ARG A 251 -16.01 8.82 12.20
C ARG A 251 -16.88 9.23 13.38
N THR A 252 -17.21 8.30 14.26
CA THR A 252 -18.05 8.58 15.43
C THR A 252 -17.28 9.37 16.48
N VAL A 253 -16.00 9.04 16.70
CA VAL A 253 -15.17 9.69 17.73
C VAL A 253 -14.65 11.05 17.27
N PHE A 254 -14.19 11.16 16.02
CA PHE A 254 -13.50 12.34 15.50
C PHE A 254 -14.26 13.12 14.42
N GLY A 255 -15.19 12.48 13.72
CA GLY A 255 -15.87 13.05 12.56
C GLY A 255 -15.09 12.92 11.25
N ASP A 256 -15.69 13.35 10.14
CA ASP A 256 -15.17 13.11 8.78
C ASP A 256 -13.88 13.86 8.43
N ARG A 257 -13.55 14.92 9.19
CA ARG A 257 -12.39 15.80 8.92
C ARG A 257 -11.23 15.56 9.89
N HIS A 258 -10.91 14.29 10.12
CA HIS A 258 -9.82 13.88 11.00
C HIS A 258 -8.78 13.01 10.26
N PRO A 259 -7.47 13.09 10.60
CA PRO A 259 -6.43 12.25 9.98
C PRO A 259 -6.72 10.75 10.07
N ALA A 260 -7.25 10.28 11.20
CA ALA A 260 -7.55 8.85 11.40
C ALA A 260 -8.63 8.36 10.42
N THR A 261 -9.74 9.11 10.29
CA THR A 261 -10.79 8.84 9.29
C THR A 261 -10.26 8.90 7.86
N ALA A 262 -9.36 9.84 7.56
CA ALA A 262 -8.75 9.95 6.24
C ALA A 262 -7.82 8.77 5.92
N ARG A 263 -7.07 8.26 6.91
CA ARG A 263 -6.26 7.04 6.78
C ARG A 263 -7.14 5.83 6.50
N ASP A 264 -8.22 5.66 7.24
CA ASP A 264 -9.14 4.53 7.05
C ASP A 264 -9.79 4.58 5.66
N LEU A 265 -10.17 5.77 5.18
CA LEU A 265 -10.66 5.97 3.81
C LEU A 265 -9.60 5.66 2.75
N ALA A 266 -8.34 6.03 2.98
CA ALA A 266 -7.24 5.71 2.08
C ALA A 266 -7.08 4.19 1.92
N ASN A 267 -7.04 3.48 3.03
CA ASN A 267 -6.90 2.02 3.07
C ASN A 267 -8.13 1.31 2.51
N GLN A 268 -9.33 1.81 2.81
CA GLN A 268 -10.56 1.33 2.19
C GLN A 268 -10.50 1.49 0.67
N GLY A 269 -9.98 2.61 0.18
CA GLY A 269 -9.73 2.85 -1.24
C GLY A 269 -8.84 1.79 -1.87
N GLU A 270 -7.74 1.42 -1.21
CA GLU A 270 -6.84 0.36 -1.68
C GLU A 270 -7.48 -1.02 -1.66
N ILE A 271 -8.20 -1.38 -0.61
CA ILE A 271 -8.91 -2.66 -0.48
C ILE A 271 -9.97 -2.79 -1.58
N LEU A 272 -10.81 -1.77 -1.74
CA LEU A 272 -11.84 -1.73 -2.80
C LEU A 272 -11.22 -1.84 -4.19
N ARG A 273 -10.06 -1.20 -4.41
CA ARG A 273 -9.31 -1.29 -5.67
C ARG A 273 -8.82 -2.70 -5.92
N ALA A 274 -8.28 -3.39 -4.89
CA ALA A 274 -7.83 -4.78 -4.99
C ALA A 274 -8.99 -5.74 -5.30
N GLN A 275 -10.18 -5.47 -4.79
CA GLN A 275 -11.42 -6.21 -5.10
C GLN A 275 -12.03 -5.86 -6.48
N GLY A 276 -11.49 -4.84 -7.17
CA GLY A 276 -11.99 -4.39 -8.47
C GLY A 276 -13.21 -3.46 -8.40
N HIS A 277 -13.51 -2.88 -7.24
CA HIS A 277 -14.55 -1.86 -7.03
C HIS A 277 -13.99 -0.45 -7.29
N PHE A 278 -13.51 -0.20 -8.52
CA PHE A 278 -12.69 0.98 -8.83
C PHE A 278 -13.38 2.34 -8.60
N SER A 279 -14.69 2.46 -8.89
CA SER A 279 -15.40 3.73 -8.66
C SER A 279 -15.52 4.08 -7.17
N ALA A 280 -15.77 3.07 -6.32
CA ALA A 280 -15.82 3.27 -4.87
C ALA A 280 -14.42 3.53 -4.30
N ALA A 281 -13.40 2.84 -4.82
CA ALA A 281 -12.01 3.10 -4.50
C ALA A 281 -11.57 4.54 -4.80
N GLU A 282 -11.96 5.07 -5.96
CA GLU A 282 -11.69 6.45 -6.34
C GLU A 282 -12.34 7.43 -5.36
N GLN A 283 -13.61 7.22 -5.01
CA GLN A 283 -14.34 8.08 -4.07
C GLN A 283 -13.66 8.11 -2.70
N ALA A 284 -13.33 6.95 -2.14
CA ALA A 284 -12.65 6.85 -0.85
C ALA A 284 -11.27 7.51 -0.88
N THR A 285 -10.47 7.24 -1.92
CA THR A 285 -9.14 7.85 -2.09
C THR A 285 -9.21 9.37 -2.22
N ARG A 286 -10.19 9.90 -2.96
CA ARG A 286 -10.39 11.35 -3.11
C ARG A 286 -10.82 12.02 -1.81
N ALA A 287 -11.71 11.39 -1.04
CA ALA A 287 -12.12 11.90 0.26
C ALA A 287 -10.94 11.97 1.24
N ALA A 288 -10.12 10.92 1.30
CA ALA A 288 -8.87 10.92 2.08
C ALA A 288 -7.93 12.05 1.64
N LEU A 289 -7.75 12.22 0.33
CA LEU A 289 -6.88 13.24 -0.25
C LEU A 289 -7.33 14.65 0.12
N GLU A 290 -8.63 14.94 0.03
CA GLU A 290 -9.20 16.24 0.41
C GLU A 290 -8.96 16.54 1.89
N THR A 291 -9.23 15.58 2.79
CA THR A 291 -9.02 15.75 4.23
C THR A 291 -7.55 15.97 4.55
N PHE A 292 -6.63 15.13 4.06
CA PHE A 292 -5.20 15.31 4.33
C PHE A 292 -4.62 16.58 3.72
N ALA A 293 -5.03 16.95 2.51
CA ALA A 293 -4.58 18.21 1.90
C ALA A 293 -5.11 19.44 2.64
N GLY A 294 -6.29 19.34 3.26
CA GLY A 294 -6.86 20.39 4.10
C GLY A 294 -6.13 20.53 5.45
N LEU A 295 -5.73 19.42 6.07
CA LEU A 295 -5.10 19.40 7.40
C LEU A 295 -3.59 19.69 7.35
N PHE A 296 -2.86 19.03 6.45
CA PHE A 296 -1.40 19.11 6.39
C PHE A 296 -0.87 19.95 5.23
N GLY A 297 -1.77 20.39 4.34
CA GLY A 297 -1.41 21.13 3.14
C GLY A 297 -1.08 20.23 1.94
N LYS A 298 -1.11 20.83 0.75
CA LYS A 298 -1.01 20.13 -0.54
C LYS A 298 0.36 19.50 -0.84
N ARG A 299 1.39 19.85 -0.08
CA ARG A 299 2.77 19.36 -0.26
C ARG A 299 3.15 18.28 0.75
N HIS A 300 2.22 17.79 1.55
CA HIS A 300 2.49 16.75 2.54
C HIS A 300 2.77 15.38 1.89
N PRO A 301 3.67 14.54 2.44
CA PRO A 301 3.95 13.19 1.93
C PRO A 301 2.70 12.34 1.69
N LEU A 302 1.76 12.29 2.64
CA LEU A 302 0.53 11.50 2.52
C LEU A 302 -0.34 11.93 1.31
N VAL A 303 -0.35 13.22 0.99
CA VAL A 303 -1.06 13.73 -0.20
C VAL A 303 -0.37 13.22 -1.47
N GLY A 304 0.96 13.18 -1.50
CA GLY A 304 1.72 12.58 -2.60
C GLY A 304 1.41 11.10 -2.80
N SER A 305 1.38 10.32 -1.72
CA SER A 305 1.01 8.90 -1.75
C SER A 305 -0.41 8.68 -2.26
N LEU A 306 -1.38 9.50 -1.83
CA LEU A 306 -2.77 9.39 -2.29
C LEU A 306 -2.95 9.74 -3.76
N TRP A 307 -2.19 10.72 -4.27
CA TRP A 307 -2.14 10.97 -5.71
C TRP A 307 -1.60 9.77 -6.49
N ASN A 308 -0.59 9.08 -5.97
CA ASN A 308 -0.09 7.84 -6.58
C ASN A 308 -1.17 6.75 -6.58
N ASN A 309 -1.87 6.57 -5.46
CA ASN A 309 -2.95 5.59 -5.35
C ASN A 309 -4.11 5.89 -6.30
N LEU A 310 -4.50 7.17 -6.40
CA LEU A 310 -5.49 7.61 -7.38
C LEU A 310 -5.04 7.34 -8.81
N GLY A 311 -3.75 7.53 -9.12
CA GLY A 311 -3.15 7.17 -10.40
C GLY A 311 -3.34 5.69 -10.74
N HIS A 312 -3.07 4.80 -9.78
CA HIS A 312 -3.33 3.37 -9.94
C HIS A 312 -4.82 3.06 -10.17
N THR A 313 -5.73 3.68 -9.42
CA THR A 313 -7.18 3.49 -9.60
C THR A 313 -7.62 3.93 -11.00
N CYS A 314 -7.25 5.14 -11.44
CA CYS A 314 -7.56 5.64 -12.78
C CYS A 314 -6.97 4.75 -13.88
N GLN A 315 -5.75 4.24 -13.68
CA GLN A 315 -5.10 3.30 -14.58
C GLN A 315 -5.93 2.01 -14.74
N GLN A 316 -6.40 1.43 -13.64
CA GLN A 316 -7.21 0.20 -13.68
C GLN A 316 -8.60 0.43 -14.30
N MET A 317 -9.12 1.65 -14.25
CA MET A 317 -10.33 2.05 -14.98
C MET A 317 -10.08 2.32 -16.47
N GLY A 318 -8.84 2.25 -16.96
CA GLY A 318 -8.48 2.59 -18.33
C GLY A 318 -8.46 4.10 -18.62
N ARG A 319 -8.61 4.96 -17.61
CA ARG A 319 -8.55 6.43 -17.71
C ARG A 319 -7.10 6.90 -17.70
N LEU A 320 -6.37 6.56 -18.77
CA LEU A 320 -4.90 6.67 -18.82
C LEU A 320 -4.39 8.11 -18.69
N ASP A 321 -5.09 9.11 -19.25
CA ASP A 321 -4.66 10.52 -19.12
C ASP A 321 -4.85 11.04 -17.69
N GLU A 322 -5.92 10.64 -17.01
CA GLU A 322 -6.15 11.00 -15.61
C GLU A 322 -5.18 10.29 -14.67
N ALA A 323 -4.80 9.04 -14.99
CA ALA A 323 -3.75 8.33 -14.28
C ALA A 323 -2.41 9.08 -14.38
N LEU A 324 -2.01 9.51 -15.60
CA LEU A 324 -0.80 10.32 -15.78
C LEU A 324 -0.88 11.66 -15.04
N HIS A 325 -2.04 12.31 -15.01
CA HIS A 325 -2.23 13.54 -14.24
C HIS A 325 -2.00 13.29 -12.74
N ALA A 326 -2.62 12.26 -12.19
CA ALA A 326 -2.51 11.91 -10.77
C ALA A 326 -1.07 11.52 -10.40
N PHE A 327 -0.41 10.67 -11.18
CA PHE A 327 1.01 10.34 -10.96
C PHE A 327 1.91 11.59 -11.08
N ASN A 328 1.61 12.53 -11.97
CA ASN A 328 2.38 13.76 -12.06
C ASN A 328 2.20 14.65 -10.81
N GLN A 329 1.00 14.71 -10.22
CA GLN A 329 0.82 15.40 -8.93
C GLN A 329 1.64 14.74 -7.82
N ALA A 330 1.62 13.40 -7.74
CA ALA A 330 2.45 12.65 -6.80
C ALA A 330 3.94 12.94 -7.01
N LEU A 331 4.41 12.92 -8.27
CA LEU A 331 5.79 13.20 -8.63
C LEU A 331 6.24 14.58 -8.18
N VAL A 332 5.46 15.63 -8.46
CA VAL A 332 5.79 17.01 -8.07
C VAL A 332 5.94 17.14 -6.55
N ILE A 333 5.03 16.52 -5.79
CA ILE A 333 5.06 16.57 -4.32
C ILE A 333 6.27 15.79 -3.79
N LEU A 334 6.40 14.52 -4.15
CA LEU A 334 7.43 13.62 -3.61
C LEU A 334 8.84 14.05 -4.03
N GLN A 335 9.01 14.54 -5.26
CA GLN A 335 10.30 15.09 -5.71
C GLN A 335 10.64 16.40 -5.00
N GLY A 336 9.64 17.24 -4.69
CA GLY A 336 9.85 18.46 -3.91
C GLY A 336 10.28 18.18 -2.46
N LEU A 337 9.76 17.11 -1.86
CA LEU A 337 10.05 16.71 -0.48
C LEU A 337 11.38 15.97 -0.34
N TYR A 338 11.60 14.96 -1.17
CA TYR A 338 12.70 14.01 -0.98
C TYR A 338 13.83 14.16 -2.01
N GLY A 339 13.63 15.00 -3.03
CA GLY A 339 14.55 15.17 -4.14
C GLY A 339 14.41 14.10 -5.23
N PRO A 340 15.05 14.32 -6.40
CA PRO A 340 14.83 13.53 -7.61
C PRO A 340 15.39 12.10 -7.57
N LYS A 341 16.24 11.78 -6.59
CA LYS A 341 16.87 10.45 -6.45
C LYS A 341 16.19 9.55 -5.43
N HIS A 342 15.11 10.02 -4.79
CA HIS A 342 14.41 9.24 -3.79
C HIS A 342 13.67 8.05 -4.42
N LEU A 343 13.56 6.94 -3.68
CA LEU A 343 12.91 5.72 -4.16
C LEU A 343 11.47 5.97 -4.62
N SER A 344 10.66 6.67 -3.82
CA SER A 344 9.26 6.98 -4.15
C SER A 344 9.12 7.77 -5.45
N VAL A 345 10.11 8.62 -5.80
CA VAL A 345 10.15 9.34 -7.07
C VAL A 345 10.37 8.38 -8.22
N GLY A 346 11.36 7.47 -8.10
CA GLY A 346 11.61 6.43 -9.09
C GLY A 346 10.40 5.54 -9.34
N LEU A 347 9.69 5.14 -8.27
CA LEU A 347 8.48 4.33 -8.37
C LEU A 347 7.36 5.03 -9.15
N VAL A 348 7.07 6.30 -8.85
CA VAL A 348 6.04 7.08 -9.57
C VAL A 348 6.40 7.27 -11.05
N ILE A 349 7.68 7.54 -11.36
CA ILE A 349 8.16 7.62 -12.75
C ILE A 349 7.98 6.28 -13.47
N GLY A 350 8.22 5.17 -12.77
CA GLY A 350 7.98 3.82 -13.29
C GLY A 350 6.50 3.58 -13.62
N ASN A 351 5.61 3.99 -12.72
CA ASN A 351 4.16 3.92 -12.92
C ASN A 351 3.72 4.74 -14.14
N MET A 352 4.21 5.97 -14.28
CA MET A 352 3.96 6.80 -15.46
C MET A 352 4.45 6.11 -16.76
N GLY A 353 5.61 5.47 -16.72
CA GLY A 353 6.15 4.70 -17.84
C GLY A 353 5.24 3.55 -18.26
N ALA A 354 4.66 2.82 -17.30
CA ALA A 354 3.69 1.78 -17.58
C ALA A 354 2.40 2.34 -18.21
N VAL A 355 1.90 3.49 -17.75
CA VAL A 355 0.74 4.15 -18.37
C VAL A 355 1.04 4.61 -19.79
N MET A 356 2.21 5.23 -20.02
CA MET A 356 2.64 5.64 -21.36
C MET A 356 2.77 4.44 -22.31
N GLN A 357 3.23 3.29 -21.82
CA GLN A 357 3.25 2.05 -22.59
C GLN A 357 1.83 1.62 -23.00
N MET A 358 0.86 1.66 -22.08
CA MET A 358 -0.55 1.34 -22.39
C MET A 358 -1.15 2.30 -23.43
N GLN A 359 -0.76 3.57 -23.41
CA GLN A 359 -1.11 4.55 -24.44
C GLN A 359 -0.40 4.33 -25.79
N GLY A 360 0.55 3.39 -25.87
CA GLY A 360 1.37 3.17 -27.07
C GLY A 360 2.48 4.20 -27.29
N LYS A 361 2.73 5.08 -26.32
CA LYS A 361 3.81 6.08 -26.36
C LYS A 361 5.16 5.43 -25.98
N LEU A 362 5.61 4.48 -26.80
CA LEU A 362 6.72 3.58 -26.47
C LEU A 362 8.04 4.29 -26.17
N MET A 363 8.37 5.37 -26.89
CA MET A 363 9.60 6.14 -26.63
C MET A 363 9.57 6.85 -25.28
N ALA A 364 8.44 7.49 -24.94
CA ALA A 364 8.27 8.15 -23.65
C ALA A 364 8.26 7.12 -22.50
N ALA A 365 7.59 5.98 -22.70
CA ALA A 365 7.59 4.86 -21.75
C ALA A 365 9.01 4.34 -21.48
N ARG A 366 9.80 4.14 -22.54
CA ARG A 366 11.20 3.72 -22.44
C ARG A 366 12.03 4.69 -21.61
N MET A 367 11.95 5.99 -21.92
CA MET A 367 12.69 7.02 -21.18
C MET A 367 12.30 7.06 -19.70
N SER A 368 11.00 6.97 -19.41
CA SER A 368 10.47 6.95 -18.06
C SER A 368 10.97 5.72 -17.28
N LEU A 369 10.85 4.52 -17.86
CA LEU A 369 11.26 3.28 -17.21
C LEU A 369 12.78 3.18 -17.03
N ASP A 370 13.58 3.67 -17.98
CA ASP A 370 15.04 3.73 -17.84
C ASP A 370 15.45 4.69 -16.71
N HIS A 371 14.81 5.86 -16.61
CA HIS A 371 15.03 6.78 -15.49
C HIS A 371 14.63 6.11 -14.16
N ALA A 372 13.42 5.56 -14.07
CA ALA A 372 12.95 4.89 -12.88
C ALA A 372 13.90 3.76 -12.43
N ALA A 373 14.36 2.92 -13.36
CA ALA A 373 15.29 1.84 -13.08
C ALA A 373 16.59 2.38 -12.48
N ARG A 374 17.19 3.44 -13.04
CA ARG A 374 18.43 4.04 -12.50
C ARG A 374 18.25 4.62 -11.09
N VAL A 375 17.13 5.29 -10.83
CA VAL A 375 16.83 5.84 -9.50
C VAL A 375 16.66 4.72 -8.48
N CYS A 376 15.85 3.70 -8.82
CA CYS A 376 15.62 2.57 -7.92
C CYS A 376 16.87 1.70 -7.74
N GLU A 377 17.70 1.50 -8.78
CA GLU A 377 19.00 0.81 -8.68
C GLU A 377 19.96 1.54 -7.74
N ALA A 378 20.01 2.88 -7.81
CA ALA A 378 20.84 3.68 -6.92
C ALA A 378 20.35 3.60 -5.46
N ALA A 379 19.04 3.49 -5.23
CA ALA A 379 18.44 3.47 -3.90
C ALA A 379 18.43 2.07 -3.25
N LEU A 380 18.18 1.02 -4.03
CA LEU A 380 17.94 -0.34 -3.53
C LEU A 380 19.05 -1.34 -3.90
N GLY A 381 19.97 -0.94 -4.79
CA GLY A 381 20.96 -1.82 -5.39
C GLY A 381 20.45 -2.56 -6.63
N HIS A 382 21.40 -3.07 -7.41
CA HIS A 382 21.15 -3.65 -8.74
C HIS A 382 20.34 -4.96 -8.76
N ASP A 383 20.24 -5.64 -7.62
CA ASP A 383 19.62 -6.98 -7.49
C ASP A 383 18.31 -6.93 -6.71
N HIS A 384 17.67 -5.77 -6.61
CA HIS A 384 16.42 -5.66 -5.87
C HIS A 384 15.22 -6.09 -6.75
N PRO A 385 14.22 -6.84 -6.22
CA PRO A 385 13.03 -7.23 -6.98
C PRO A 385 12.27 -6.07 -7.64
N THR A 386 12.20 -4.91 -6.98
CA THR A 386 11.65 -3.66 -7.55
C THR A 386 12.38 -3.23 -8.84
N VAL A 387 13.71 -3.35 -8.87
CA VAL A 387 14.51 -3.07 -10.06
C VAL A 387 14.19 -4.08 -11.16
N ALA A 388 14.09 -5.37 -10.82
CA ALA A 388 13.69 -6.42 -11.75
C ALA A 388 12.32 -6.14 -12.39
N ALA A 389 11.34 -5.67 -11.61
CA ALA A 389 10.02 -5.28 -12.12
C ALA A 389 10.11 -4.14 -13.15
N LEU A 390 10.88 -3.09 -12.87
CA LEU A 390 11.07 -1.96 -13.78
C LEU A 390 11.80 -2.38 -15.07
N ILE A 391 12.87 -3.16 -14.95
CA ILE A 391 13.63 -3.68 -16.10
C ILE A 391 12.75 -4.61 -16.95
N SER A 392 11.93 -5.45 -16.34
CA SER A 392 11.02 -6.30 -17.10
C SER A 392 9.94 -5.50 -17.83
N ASN A 393 9.43 -4.42 -17.24
CA ASN A 393 8.51 -3.51 -17.93
C ASN A 393 9.21 -2.82 -19.11
N LEU A 394 10.47 -2.40 -18.92
CA LEU A 394 11.31 -1.88 -20.00
C LEU A 394 11.50 -2.93 -21.10
N GLY A 395 11.73 -4.20 -20.75
CA GLY A 395 11.83 -5.32 -21.70
C GLY A 395 10.58 -5.48 -22.57
N GLU A 396 9.39 -5.33 -21.99
CA GLU A 396 8.15 -5.35 -22.77
C GLU A 396 8.01 -4.13 -23.69
N VAL A 397 8.44 -2.94 -23.26
CA VAL A 397 8.48 -1.74 -24.13
C VAL A 397 9.46 -1.93 -25.29
N LEU A 398 10.64 -2.50 -25.04
CA LEU A 398 11.64 -2.83 -26.06
C LEU A 398 11.08 -3.84 -27.07
N ARG A 399 10.42 -4.89 -26.57
CA ARG A 399 9.77 -5.91 -27.42
C ARG A 399 8.73 -5.28 -28.35
N ARG A 400 7.87 -4.41 -27.84
CA ARG A 400 6.87 -3.68 -28.64
C ARG A 400 7.48 -2.69 -29.61
N SER A 401 8.69 -2.20 -29.33
CA SER A 401 9.45 -1.31 -30.19
C SER A 401 10.26 -2.06 -31.25
N GLY A 402 10.25 -3.40 -31.24
CA GLY A 402 10.99 -4.26 -32.17
C GLY A 402 12.43 -4.60 -31.74
N ASP A 403 12.92 -4.04 -30.63
CA ASP A 403 14.23 -4.39 -30.08
C ASP A 403 14.12 -5.69 -29.26
N LEU A 404 14.01 -6.81 -29.96
CA LEU A 404 13.84 -8.13 -29.34
C LEU A 404 15.10 -8.57 -28.59
N SER A 405 16.29 -8.12 -29.00
CA SER A 405 17.57 -8.44 -28.32
C SER A 405 17.68 -7.72 -26.98
N GLY A 406 17.42 -6.42 -26.95
CA GLY A 406 17.36 -5.66 -25.70
C GLY A 406 16.24 -6.15 -24.77
N ALA A 407 15.08 -6.52 -25.34
CA ALA A 407 13.98 -7.08 -24.57
C ALA A 407 14.36 -8.39 -23.85
N GLN A 408 15.03 -9.31 -24.55
CA GLN A 408 15.47 -10.57 -23.95
C GLN A 408 16.47 -10.32 -22.84
N ALA A 409 17.52 -9.52 -23.09
CA ALA A 409 18.53 -9.21 -22.08
C ALA A 409 17.92 -8.58 -20.82
N ALA A 410 16.95 -7.68 -20.99
CA ALA A 410 16.23 -7.08 -19.87
C ALA A 410 15.42 -8.11 -19.07
N VAL A 411 14.64 -8.96 -19.74
CA VAL A 411 13.80 -9.96 -19.06
C VAL A 411 14.65 -11.06 -18.41
N GLU A 412 15.74 -11.51 -19.03
CA GLU A 412 16.68 -12.48 -18.44
C GLU A 412 17.37 -11.92 -17.21
N ARG A 413 17.79 -10.64 -17.25
CA ARG A 413 18.33 -9.96 -16.06
C ARG A 413 17.30 -9.92 -14.93
N ALA A 414 16.06 -9.53 -15.23
CA ALA A 414 14.99 -9.51 -14.24
C ALA A 414 14.67 -10.90 -13.68
N LEU A 415 14.70 -11.95 -14.53
CA LEU A 415 14.52 -13.34 -14.14
C LEU A 415 15.61 -13.79 -13.17
N ALA A 416 16.88 -13.53 -13.48
CA ALA A 416 18.00 -13.90 -12.61
C ALA A 416 17.90 -13.23 -11.23
N ILE A 417 17.50 -11.95 -11.19
CA ILE A 417 17.28 -11.23 -9.93
C ILE A 417 16.14 -11.86 -9.12
N ASP A 418 14.97 -12.07 -9.73
CA ASP A 418 13.80 -12.62 -9.04
C ASP A 418 14.06 -14.07 -8.56
N GLN A 419 14.77 -14.89 -9.34
CA GLN A 419 15.18 -16.24 -8.91
C GLN A 419 16.11 -16.19 -7.70
N ALA A 420 17.12 -15.33 -7.73
CA ALA A 420 18.09 -15.22 -6.64
C ALA A 420 17.49 -14.65 -5.34
N ARG A 421 16.49 -13.76 -5.44
CA ARG A 421 15.92 -13.04 -4.28
C ARG A 421 14.62 -13.61 -3.75
N LEU A 422 13.78 -14.14 -4.64
CA LEU A 422 12.43 -14.60 -4.30
C LEU A 422 12.30 -16.12 -4.37
N GLY A 423 13.27 -16.81 -5.00
CA GLY A 423 13.24 -18.25 -5.23
C GLY A 423 12.55 -18.64 -6.54
N GLU A 424 12.84 -19.84 -7.01
CA GLU A 424 12.43 -20.32 -8.35
C GLU A 424 10.92 -20.45 -8.55
N ASN A 425 10.18 -20.71 -7.47
CA ASN A 425 8.73 -20.91 -7.50
C ASN A 425 7.94 -19.62 -7.22
N HIS A 426 8.60 -18.47 -7.17
CA HIS A 426 7.90 -17.22 -6.90
C HIS A 426 7.05 -16.77 -8.11
N PRO A 427 5.83 -16.25 -7.93
CA PRO A 427 4.98 -15.80 -9.04
C PRO A 427 5.63 -14.78 -9.99
N ASN A 428 6.57 -13.95 -9.50
CA ASN A 428 7.32 -13.03 -10.36
C ASN A 428 8.21 -13.76 -11.36
N VAL A 429 8.84 -14.88 -10.96
CA VAL A 429 9.65 -15.72 -11.86
C VAL A 429 8.80 -16.26 -13.00
N ALA A 430 7.58 -16.74 -12.71
CA ALA A 430 6.63 -17.16 -13.73
C ALA A 430 6.25 -16.03 -14.70
N VAL A 431 6.04 -14.81 -14.19
CA VAL A 431 5.80 -13.63 -15.03
C VAL A 431 6.99 -13.36 -15.96
N ARG A 432 8.24 -13.52 -15.49
CA ARG A 432 9.43 -13.34 -16.34
C ARG A 432 9.50 -14.41 -17.43
N TYR A 433 9.27 -15.68 -17.11
CA TYR A 433 9.21 -16.74 -18.10
C TYR A 433 8.17 -16.48 -19.18
N ALA A 434 6.99 -16.01 -18.82
CA ALA A 434 5.98 -15.69 -19.82
C ALA A 434 6.32 -14.47 -20.68
N ASN A 435 7.04 -13.48 -20.13
CA ASN A 435 7.57 -12.37 -20.92
C ASN A 435 8.65 -12.86 -21.90
N LEU A 436 9.52 -13.76 -21.46
CA LEU A 436 10.52 -14.40 -22.31
C LEU A 436 9.84 -15.22 -23.42
N ALA A 437 8.78 -15.96 -23.10
CA ALA A 437 7.99 -16.70 -24.07
C ALA A 437 7.40 -15.79 -25.16
N ARG A 438 6.87 -14.61 -24.78
CA ARG A 438 6.39 -13.60 -25.75
C ARG A 438 7.50 -13.07 -26.66
N ILE A 439 8.72 -12.93 -26.14
CA ILE A 439 9.88 -12.52 -26.93
C ILE A 439 10.26 -13.62 -27.93
N HIS A 440 10.33 -14.88 -27.47
CA HIS A 440 10.56 -16.03 -28.34
C HIS A 440 9.49 -16.17 -29.43
N MET A 441 8.20 -15.98 -29.10
CA MET A 441 7.11 -15.93 -30.09
C MET A 441 7.37 -14.85 -31.15
N ALA A 442 7.78 -13.64 -30.74
CA ALA A 442 8.06 -12.54 -31.66
C ALA A 442 9.29 -12.80 -32.56
N ARG A 443 10.19 -13.70 -32.15
CA ARG A 443 11.32 -14.18 -32.95
C ARG A 443 11.03 -15.43 -33.77
N ASN A 444 9.81 -15.97 -33.68
CA ASN A 444 9.42 -17.25 -34.26
C ASN A 444 10.17 -18.47 -33.68
N GLU A 445 10.68 -18.35 -32.44
CA GLU A 445 11.36 -19.41 -31.70
C GLU A 445 10.33 -20.22 -30.89
N TYR A 446 9.36 -20.84 -31.58
CA TYR A 446 8.14 -21.36 -30.96
C TYR A 446 8.37 -22.47 -29.92
N ALA A 447 9.40 -23.31 -30.10
CA ALA A 447 9.74 -24.35 -29.12
C ALA A 447 10.26 -23.76 -27.80
N ALA A 448 11.07 -22.70 -27.87
CA ALA A 448 11.54 -21.98 -26.67
C ALA A 448 10.38 -21.23 -26.00
N ALA A 449 9.46 -20.66 -26.78
CA ALA A 449 8.25 -20.04 -26.25
C ALA A 449 7.36 -21.04 -25.51
N GLU A 450 7.15 -22.24 -26.08
CA GLU A 450 6.40 -23.32 -25.44
C GLU A 450 7.03 -23.70 -24.10
N ALA A 451 8.34 -23.96 -24.08
CA ALA A 451 9.06 -24.32 -22.86
C ALA A 451 8.90 -23.24 -21.78
N ALA A 452 9.10 -21.97 -22.13
CA ALA A 452 8.98 -20.86 -21.20
C ALA A 452 7.54 -20.67 -20.68
N TYR A 453 6.51 -20.80 -21.52
CA TYR A 453 5.12 -20.77 -21.04
C TYR A 453 4.78 -21.94 -20.12
N ARG A 454 5.31 -23.14 -20.39
CA ARG A 454 5.12 -24.31 -19.51
C ARG A 454 5.79 -24.11 -18.16
N GLN A 455 7.00 -23.55 -18.12
CA GLN A 455 7.67 -23.20 -16.86
C GLN A 455 6.85 -22.19 -16.05
N ALA A 456 6.33 -21.14 -16.69
CA ALA A 456 5.44 -20.19 -16.03
C ALA A 456 4.18 -20.87 -15.45
N LEU A 457 3.58 -21.78 -16.21
CA LEU A 457 2.39 -22.52 -15.78
C LEU A 457 2.71 -23.49 -14.63
N GLU A 458 3.85 -24.17 -14.65
CA GLU A 458 4.30 -25.09 -13.60
C GLU A 458 4.43 -24.39 -12.25
N ILE A 459 4.89 -23.14 -12.25
CA ILE A 459 5.00 -22.30 -11.05
C ILE A 459 3.62 -21.78 -10.59
N GLU A 460 2.81 -21.25 -11.51
CA GLU A 460 1.55 -20.56 -11.17
C GLU A 460 0.39 -21.52 -10.86
N LEU A 461 0.35 -22.70 -11.50
CA LEU A 461 -0.78 -23.61 -11.43
C LEU A 461 -1.05 -24.16 -10.03
N PRO A 462 -0.05 -24.62 -9.25
CA PRO A 462 -0.28 -25.11 -7.89
C PRO A 462 -0.78 -24.00 -6.94
N ALA A 463 -0.33 -22.76 -7.15
CA ALA A 463 -0.63 -21.64 -6.28
C ALA A 463 -2.03 -21.04 -6.54
N PHE A 464 -2.44 -20.97 -7.81
CA PHE A 464 -3.65 -20.23 -8.19
C PHE A 464 -4.77 -21.09 -8.78
N GLY A 465 -4.48 -22.33 -9.18
CA GLY A 465 -5.44 -23.20 -9.88
C GLY A 465 -5.69 -22.79 -11.34
N GLU A 466 -6.49 -23.60 -12.05
CA GLU A 466 -6.67 -23.47 -13.51
C GLU A 466 -7.55 -22.28 -13.93
N THR A 467 -8.46 -21.82 -13.08
CA THR A 467 -9.39 -20.72 -13.40
C THR A 467 -8.79 -19.34 -13.18
N HIS A 468 -7.60 -19.25 -12.58
CA HIS A 468 -6.97 -17.95 -12.34
C HIS A 468 -6.51 -17.30 -13.66
N PRO A 469 -6.71 -15.97 -13.85
CA PRO A 469 -6.39 -15.28 -15.11
C PRO A 469 -4.96 -15.47 -15.63
N ARG A 470 -3.97 -15.60 -14.72
CA ARG A 470 -2.58 -15.88 -15.12
C ARG A 470 -2.44 -17.27 -15.72
N CYS A 471 -2.96 -18.30 -15.05
CA CYS A 471 -2.93 -19.69 -15.51
C CYS A 471 -3.65 -19.86 -16.85
N VAL A 472 -4.84 -19.27 -16.99
CA VAL A 472 -5.59 -19.25 -18.26
C VAL A 472 -4.76 -18.61 -19.38
N SER A 473 -4.11 -17.48 -19.09
CA SER A 473 -3.23 -16.82 -20.06
C SER A 473 -2.01 -17.68 -20.44
N ARG A 474 -1.42 -18.43 -19.49
CA ARG A 474 -0.31 -19.35 -19.79
C ARG A 474 -0.75 -20.52 -20.63
N LEU A 475 -1.89 -21.15 -20.30
CA LEU A 475 -2.49 -22.24 -21.10
C LEU A 475 -2.71 -21.79 -22.54
N ASN A 476 -3.31 -20.61 -22.74
CA ASN A 476 -3.47 -20.03 -24.07
C ASN A 476 -2.11 -19.76 -24.76
N GLY A 477 -1.12 -19.27 -24.03
CA GLY A 477 0.25 -19.08 -24.54
C GLY A 477 0.92 -20.37 -25.02
N VAL A 478 0.81 -21.46 -24.25
CA VAL A 478 1.29 -22.80 -24.65
C VAL A 478 0.57 -23.26 -25.91
N GLY A 479 -0.75 -23.12 -25.97
CA GLY A 479 -1.55 -23.47 -27.15
C GLY A 479 -1.12 -22.68 -28.40
N MET A 480 -0.88 -21.38 -28.27
CA MET A 480 -0.41 -20.54 -29.38
C MET A 480 0.97 -20.98 -29.89
N ALA A 481 1.90 -21.28 -28.98
CA ALA A 481 3.24 -21.75 -29.34
C ALA A 481 3.19 -23.12 -30.04
N LEU A 482 2.35 -24.05 -29.56
CA LEU A 482 2.14 -25.36 -30.18
C LEU A 482 1.50 -25.25 -31.57
N LEU A 483 0.49 -24.39 -31.72
CA LEU A 483 -0.18 -24.18 -33.01
C LEU A 483 0.79 -23.62 -34.05
N ALA A 484 1.67 -22.69 -33.66
CA ALA A 484 2.71 -22.15 -34.53
C ALA A 484 3.77 -23.18 -34.94
N GLN A 485 3.97 -24.24 -34.14
CA GLN A 485 4.78 -25.41 -34.50
C GLN A 485 4.03 -26.42 -35.39
N GLY A 486 2.76 -26.19 -35.73
CA GLY A 486 1.92 -27.13 -36.48
C GLY A 486 1.31 -28.25 -35.63
N LYS A 487 1.48 -28.23 -34.30
CA LYS A 487 0.94 -29.23 -33.37
C LYS A 487 -0.50 -28.90 -32.96
N ALA A 488 -1.40 -28.82 -33.94
CA ALA A 488 -2.77 -28.32 -33.75
C ALA A 488 -3.60 -29.15 -32.76
N ALA A 489 -3.41 -30.48 -32.71
CA ALA A 489 -4.14 -31.36 -31.80
C ALA A 489 -3.77 -31.11 -30.33
N GLU A 490 -2.48 -30.96 -30.03
CA GLU A 490 -2.00 -30.63 -28.69
C GLU A 490 -2.43 -29.20 -28.30
N ALA A 491 -2.30 -28.25 -29.23
CA ALA A 491 -2.72 -26.86 -29.02
C ALA A 491 -4.20 -26.75 -28.62
N LEU A 492 -5.07 -27.52 -29.27
CA LEU A 492 -6.50 -27.53 -28.99
C LEU A 492 -6.79 -27.91 -27.53
N GLY A 493 -6.14 -28.95 -27.00
CA GLY A 493 -6.33 -29.35 -25.60
C GLY A 493 -5.96 -28.25 -24.59
N PHE A 494 -4.92 -27.47 -24.88
CA PHE A 494 -4.57 -26.30 -24.06
C PHE A 494 -5.57 -25.15 -24.20
N PHE A 495 -6.08 -24.89 -25.41
CA PHE A 495 -7.12 -23.88 -25.62
C PHE A 495 -8.44 -24.24 -24.96
N GLU A 496 -8.84 -25.51 -24.97
CA GLU A 496 -10.06 -26.00 -24.29
C GLU A 496 -9.95 -25.81 -22.78
N ARG A 497 -8.81 -26.15 -22.17
CA ARG A 497 -8.53 -25.88 -20.76
C ARG A 497 -8.55 -24.39 -20.44
N ALA A 498 -7.92 -23.57 -21.28
CA ALA A 498 -7.97 -22.12 -21.12
C ALA A 498 -9.41 -21.58 -21.23
N LEU A 499 -10.19 -22.07 -22.20
CA LEU A 499 -11.56 -21.64 -22.42
C LEU A 499 -12.50 -22.01 -21.26
N ALA A 500 -12.27 -23.15 -20.61
CA ALA A 500 -13.02 -23.57 -19.43
C ALA A 500 -12.90 -22.57 -18.27
N GLY A 501 -11.68 -22.06 -18.02
CA GLY A 501 -11.43 -21.03 -17.00
C GLY A 501 -11.71 -19.59 -17.47
N ALA A 502 -11.76 -19.33 -18.77
CA ALA A 502 -11.81 -17.98 -19.32
C ALA A 502 -13.06 -17.18 -18.91
N ARG A 503 -14.23 -17.83 -18.76
CA ARG A 503 -15.47 -17.14 -18.37
C ARG A 503 -15.37 -16.52 -16.97
N GLU A 504 -14.76 -17.23 -16.04
CA GLU A 504 -14.57 -16.76 -14.67
C GLU A 504 -13.40 -15.77 -14.60
N ALA A 505 -12.25 -16.16 -15.18
CA ALA A 505 -11.03 -15.34 -15.21
C ALA A 505 -11.22 -13.95 -15.84
N PHE A 506 -12.01 -13.89 -16.91
CA PHE A 506 -12.14 -12.71 -17.76
C PHE A 506 -13.58 -12.20 -17.85
N ALA A 507 -14.36 -12.36 -16.78
CA ALA A 507 -15.76 -11.91 -16.73
C ALA A 507 -15.94 -10.42 -17.10
N ARG A 508 -14.93 -9.58 -16.83
CA ARG A 508 -14.90 -8.15 -17.19
C ARG A 508 -13.97 -7.83 -18.37
N GLN A 509 -13.48 -8.85 -19.06
CA GLN A 509 -12.48 -8.78 -20.13
C GLN A 509 -12.97 -9.61 -21.34
N PRO A 510 -14.06 -9.16 -22.00
CA PRO A 510 -14.69 -9.90 -23.12
C PRO A 510 -13.74 -10.08 -24.30
N VAL A 511 -12.76 -9.20 -24.47
CA VAL A 511 -11.73 -9.28 -25.50
C VAL A 511 -10.84 -10.51 -25.31
N GLU A 512 -10.32 -10.71 -24.10
CA GLU A 512 -9.44 -11.81 -23.75
C GLU A 512 -10.17 -13.14 -23.86
N GLN A 513 -11.42 -13.20 -23.38
CA GLN A 513 -12.28 -14.37 -23.53
C GLN A 513 -12.49 -14.75 -25.00
N ALA A 514 -12.86 -13.79 -25.85
CA ALA A 514 -13.07 -14.03 -27.28
C ALA A 514 -11.77 -14.43 -28.00
N SER A 515 -10.61 -13.92 -27.56
CA SER A 515 -9.31 -14.28 -28.14
C SER A 515 -8.98 -15.74 -27.95
N ILE A 516 -9.20 -16.29 -26.75
CA ILE A 516 -8.97 -17.72 -26.47
C ILE A 516 -9.88 -18.59 -27.33
N GLN A 517 -11.15 -18.19 -27.45
CA GLN A 517 -12.12 -18.91 -28.26
C GLN A 517 -11.77 -18.84 -29.77
N THR A 518 -11.25 -17.71 -30.24
CA THR A 518 -10.74 -17.55 -31.62
C THR A 518 -9.53 -18.44 -31.88
N ASN A 519 -8.62 -18.57 -30.91
CA ASN A 519 -7.47 -19.46 -31.01
C ASN A 519 -7.88 -20.93 -31.07
N CYS A 520 -8.87 -21.34 -30.25
CA CYS A 520 -9.50 -22.65 -30.32
C CYS A 520 -10.08 -22.93 -31.71
N GLY A 521 -10.85 -21.98 -32.26
CA GLY A 521 -11.39 -22.07 -33.63
C GLY A 521 -10.29 -22.23 -34.69
N THR A 522 -9.17 -21.52 -34.54
CA THR A 522 -8.03 -21.61 -35.45
C THR A 522 -7.34 -22.98 -35.38
N ALA A 523 -7.18 -23.56 -34.19
CA ALA A 523 -6.67 -24.92 -34.04
C ALA A 523 -7.61 -25.96 -34.67
N LEU A 524 -8.93 -25.80 -34.49
CA LEU A 524 -9.94 -26.66 -35.12
C LEU A 524 -9.92 -26.56 -36.65
N GLN A 525 -9.71 -25.37 -37.22
CA GLN A 525 -9.50 -25.20 -38.67
C GLN A 525 -8.26 -25.96 -39.15
N ALA A 526 -7.14 -25.88 -38.42
CA ALA A 526 -5.91 -26.59 -38.77
C ALA A 526 -6.09 -28.13 -38.73
N LEU A 527 -7.04 -28.63 -37.95
CA LEU A 527 -7.42 -30.04 -37.89
C LEU A 527 -8.49 -30.46 -38.91
N GLY A 528 -9.01 -29.52 -39.72
CA GLY A 528 -10.11 -29.76 -40.65
C GLY A 528 -11.48 -29.95 -39.99
N ARG A 529 -11.62 -29.59 -38.70
CA ARG A 529 -12.88 -29.68 -37.93
C ARG A 529 -13.72 -28.42 -38.14
N TRP A 530 -14.17 -28.20 -39.37
CA TRP A 530 -14.76 -26.94 -39.83
C TRP A 530 -16.05 -26.53 -39.09
N ALA A 531 -16.94 -27.49 -38.80
CA ALA A 531 -18.19 -27.22 -38.08
C ALA A 531 -17.92 -26.73 -36.65
N GLU A 532 -16.95 -27.31 -35.97
CA GLU A 532 -16.57 -26.93 -34.60
C GLU A 532 -15.80 -25.61 -34.59
N ALA A 533 -14.92 -25.39 -35.58
CA ALA A 533 -14.25 -24.11 -35.77
C ALA A 533 -15.26 -22.97 -35.98
N ARG A 534 -16.29 -23.20 -36.80
CA ARG A 534 -17.39 -22.25 -36.99
C ARG A 534 -18.09 -21.93 -35.68
N ALA A 535 -18.40 -22.93 -34.86
CA ALA A 535 -19.03 -22.74 -33.56
C ALA A 535 -18.15 -21.90 -32.62
N ALA A 536 -16.84 -22.19 -32.59
CA ALA A 536 -15.88 -21.41 -31.82
C ALA A 536 -15.85 -19.94 -32.26
N PHE A 537 -15.70 -19.64 -33.55
CA PHE A 537 -15.73 -18.26 -34.04
C PHE A 537 -17.06 -17.56 -33.80
N SER A 538 -18.19 -18.27 -33.90
CA SER A 538 -19.52 -17.71 -33.64
C SER A 538 -19.66 -17.26 -32.19
N GLY A 539 -19.21 -18.06 -31.22
CA GLY A 539 -19.27 -17.64 -29.82
C GLY A 539 -18.27 -16.51 -29.50
N ALA A 540 -17.10 -16.49 -30.13
CA ALA A 540 -16.18 -15.34 -30.01
C ALA A 540 -16.82 -14.05 -30.56
N LEU A 541 -17.55 -14.16 -31.68
CA LEU A 541 -18.27 -13.04 -32.30
C LEU A 541 -19.40 -12.53 -31.41
N GLU A 542 -20.14 -13.43 -30.76
CA GLU A 542 -21.20 -13.07 -29.83
C GLU A 542 -20.66 -12.23 -28.66
N VAL A 543 -19.56 -12.67 -28.04
CA VAL A 543 -18.91 -11.94 -26.94
C VAL A 543 -18.42 -10.56 -27.41
N LEU A 544 -17.73 -10.48 -28.55
CA LEU A 544 -17.21 -9.20 -29.05
C LEU A 544 -18.30 -8.24 -29.51
N SER A 545 -19.44 -8.74 -29.99
CA SER A 545 -20.56 -7.90 -30.47
C SER A 545 -21.24 -7.13 -29.34
N GLN A 546 -21.03 -7.54 -28.08
CA GLN A 546 -21.53 -6.81 -26.90
C GLN A 546 -20.72 -5.54 -26.60
N VAL A 547 -19.46 -5.49 -27.04
CA VAL A 547 -18.49 -4.42 -26.70
C VAL A 547 -18.07 -3.58 -27.90
N PHE A 548 -18.13 -4.14 -29.11
CA PHE A 548 -17.69 -3.46 -30.32
C PHE A 548 -18.83 -3.28 -31.32
N PRO A 549 -18.81 -2.16 -32.09
CA PRO A 549 -19.77 -1.95 -33.16
C PRO A 549 -19.57 -2.97 -34.30
N PRO A 550 -20.59 -3.24 -35.13
CA PRO A 550 -20.55 -4.24 -36.20
C PRO A 550 -19.43 -4.07 -37.25
N HIS A 551 -18.87 -2.87 -37.39
CA HIS A 551 -17.80 -2.55 -38.34
C HIS A 551 -16.40 -2.63 -37.73
N HIS A 552 -16.27 -3.00 -36.47
CA HIS A 552 -14.97 -3.12 -35.81
C HIS A 552 -14.13 -4.22 -36.49
N PRO A 553 -12.81 -4.02 -36.72
CA PRO A 553 -11.97 -4.97 -37.45
C PRO A 553 -12.03 -6.41 -36.94
N ARG A 554 -12.09 -6.61 -35.62
CA ARG A 554 -12.20 -7.95 -35.02
C ARG A 554 -13.53 -8.64 -35.31
N ILE A 555 -14.62 -7.87 -35.42
CA ILE A 555 -15.95 -8.39 -35.77
C ILE A 555 -15.94 -8.84 -37.23
N LEU A 556 -15.33 -8.06 -38.11
CA LEU A 556 -15.20 -8.37 -39.53
C LEU A 556 -14.34 -9.62 -39.77
N ASP A 557 -13.18 -9.73 -39.11
CA ASP A 557 -12.31 -10.92 -39.18
C ASP A 557 -13.05 -12.20 -38.76
N LEU A 558 -13.80 -12.16 -37.66
CA LEU A 558 -14.58 -13.33 -37.22
C LEU A 558 -15.69 -13.71 -38.21
N ARG A 559 -16.39 -12.72 -38.79
CA ARG A 559 -17.41 -12.98 -39.82
C ARG A 559 -16.81 -13.62 -41.07
N GLU A 560 -15.63 -13.16 -41.50
CA GLU A 560 -14.91 -13.76 -42.61
C GLU A 560 -14.52 -15.22 -42.32
N ARG A 561 -13.98 -15.48 -41.12
CA ARG A 561 -13.63 -16.83 -40.67
C ARG A 561 -14.84 -17.77 -40.63
N ILE A 562 -15.98 -17.30 -40.14
CA ILE A 562 -17.25 -18.06 -40.11
C ILE A 562 -17.70 -18.37 -41.53
N SER A 563 -17.74 -17.38 -42.42
CA SER A 563 -18.14 -17.57 -43.82
C SER A 563 -17.24 -18.58 -44.54
N ARG A 564 -15.93 -18.57 -44.26
CA ARG A 564 -15.00 -19.55 -44.80
C ARG A 564 -15.27 -20.96 -44.27
N CYS A 565 -15.61 -21.12 -42.99
CA CYS A 565 -16.02 -22.41 -42.46
C CYS A 565 -17.31 -22.90 -43.12
N ASP A 566 -18.32 -22.03 -43.29
CA ASP A 566 -19.59 -22.38 -43.95
C ASP A 566 -19.36 -22.96 -45.35
N ALA A 567 -18.50 -22.31 -46.15
CA ALA A 567 -18.16 -22.76 -47.49
C ALA A 567 -17.41 -24.10 -47.56
N LEU A 568 -16.77 -24.53 -46.46
CA LEU A 568 -16.01 -25.79 -46.38
C LEU A 568 -16.80 -26.91 -45.70
N THR A 569 -17.91 -26.57 -45.03
CA THR A 569 -18.87 -27.55 -44.47
C THR A 569 -20.03 -27.88 -45.40
N ALA A 570 -20.32 -27.01 -46.37
CA ALA A 570 -21.29 -27.23 -47.45
C ALA A 570 -20.69 -28.15 -48.52
#